data_AF-A0A945CNR4-F1
#
_entry.id   AF-A0A945CNR4-F1
#
_cell.length_a   1.000
_cell.length_b   1.000
_cell.length_c   1.000
_cell.angle_alpha   90.00
_cell.angle_beta   90.00
_cell.angle_gamma   90.00
#
_symmetry.space_group_name_H-M   'P 1'
#
loop_
_entity.id
_entity.type
_entity.pdbx_description
1 polymer ?
#
loop_
_entity_poly.entity_id
_entity_poly.type
_entity_poly.pdbx_seq_one_letter_code
_entity_poly.pdbx_strand_id
1 'polypeptide(L)'
;RFPYAHGGRHVLHAAVSEDEGKTWIGQREVARDPLREEPPPPGGDHGTAYPYPAVLADGRVLVTTGQGEGRVVVMAIDPEWLYEKRQETDFSQGMEGWESFGCHGVELKAGADGKVLSVMKVDEERPATAVWNFPSGSSGRLAMRLCLEEGSDGASVLLSDHFSVPFDPEDALYALFRLEMGAGGEMVGGGRLNPGEWHELELRWDCGRRDCRVVVDGEQMGTLPLLRESEGVCYLRLKSASEGVESGGLLIDRVEVEVE
;
A
#
# COMPACT_ATOMS: atom_id res chain seq x y z
N ARG A 1 -1.74 -15.51 -18.99
CA ARG A 1 -1.81 -14.04 -18.95
C ARG A 1 -2.94 -13.67 -18.01
N PHE A 2 -2.62 -13.17 -16.81
CA PHE A 2 -3.63 -12.60 -15.93
C PHE A 2 -4.20 -11.35 -16.64
N PRO A 3 -5.52 -11.22 -16.82
CA PRO A 3 -6.10 -9.99 -17.36
C PRO A 3 -5.84 -8.83 -16.39
N TYR A 4 -5.57 -7.64 -16.93
CA TYR A 4 -5.40 -6.41 -16.15
C TYR A 4 -6.50 -6.31 -15.09
N ALA A 5 -6.07 -6.35 -13.82
CA ALA A 5 -6.88 -6.31 -12.60
C ALA A 5 -7.95 -7.39 -12.37
N HIS A 6 -8.04 -8.51 -13.10
CA HIS A 6 -9.12 -9.52 -12.94
C HIS A 6 -10.53 -8.92 -12.82
N GLY A 7 -10.83 -7.87 -13.59
CA GLY A 7 -12.13 -7.17 -13.53
C GLY A 7 -12.27 -6.17 -12.37
N GLY A 8 -11.22 -5.94 -11.57
CA GLY A 8 -11.06 -4.80 -10.67
C GLY A 8 -11.81 -4.89 -9.34
N ARG A 9 -12.22 -6.08 -8.89
CA ARG A 9 -13.13 -6.27 -7.75
C ARG A 9 -12.45 -6.90 -6.52
N HIS A 10 -11.17 -6.63 -6.29
CA HIS A 10 -10.43 -7.22 -5.16
C HIS A 10 -10.67 -6.48 -3.85
N VAL A 11 -10.87 -5.17 -3.93
CA VAL A 11 -11.08 -4.30 -2.79
C VAL A 11 -12.30 -3.42 -3.04
N LEU A 12 -12.97 -3.00 -1.98
CA LEU A 12 -14.05 -2.01 -2.00
C LEU A 12 -13.60 -0.78 -1.22
N HIS A 13 -13.72 0.38 -1.83
CA HIS A 13 -13.47 1.66 -1.18
C HIS A 13 -14.76 2.31 -0.70
N ALA A 14 -14.64 3.14 0.33
CA ALA A 14 -15.67 4.09 0.73
C ALA A 14 -15.08 5.51 0.82
N ALA A 15 -15.94 6.49 0.60
CA ALA A 15 -15.64 7.90 0.74
C ALA A 15 -16.92 8.65 1.17
N VAL A 16 -16.75 9.79 1.82
CA VAL A 16 -17.86 10.67 2.22
C VAL A 16 -17.80 11.97 1.44
N SER A 17 -18.95 12.55 1.13
CA SER A 17 -19.05 13.89 0.57
C SER A 17 -19.88 14.76 1.49
N GLU A 18 -19.37 15.96 1.79
CA GLU A 18 -20.05 16.98 2.60
C GLU A 18 -20.73 18.06 1.74
N ASP A 19 -20.58 18.00 0.42
CA ASP A 19 -20.94 19.07 -0.51
C ASP A 19 -21.84 18.60 -1.65
N GLU A 20 -22.71 17.64 -1.34
CA GLU A 20 -23.68 17.05 -2.26
C GLU A 20 -23.01 16.35 -3.47
N GLY A 21 -21.91 15.64 -3.20
CA GLY A 21 -21.22 14.78 -4.17
C GLY A 21 -20.24 15.51 -5.09
N LYS A 22 -19.82 16.74 -4.78
CA LYS A 22 -18.86 17.47 -5.61
C LYS A 22 -17.42 17.08 -5.29
N THR A 23 -17.13 16.85 -4.01
CA THR A 23 -15.83 16.38 -3.51
C THR A 23 -16.01 15.17 -2.60
N TRP A 24 -14.93 14.40 -2.42
CA TRP A 24 -14.94 13.13 -1.69
C TRP A 24 -13.75 13.02 -0.74
N ILE A 25 -14.00 12.60 0.50
CA ILE A 25 -13.05 12.45 1.60
C ILE A 25 -12.88 10.96 1.96
N GLY A 26 -11.67 10.56 2.35
CA GLY A 26 -11.37 9.23 2.85
C GLY A 26 -10.73 8.34 1.81
N GLN A 27 -11.47 7.99 0.74
CA GLN A 27 -11.06 7.00 -0.29
C GLN A 27 -10.32 5.79 0.33
N ARG A 28 -10.92 5.20 1.36
CA ARG A 28 -10.30 4.12 2.15
C ARG A 28 -10.87 2.76 1.77
N GLU A 29 -10.03 1.73 1.77
CA GLU A 29 -10.49 0.35 1.70
C GLU A 29 -11.35 0.02 2.91
N VAL A 30 -12.51 -0.58 2.65
CA VAL A 30 -13.47 -1.02 3.66
C VAL A 30 -13.80 -2.50 3.55
N ALA A 31 -13.64 -3.11 2.37
CA ALA A 31 -13.73 -4.56 2.19
C ALA A 31 -12.65 -5.07 1.24
N ARG A 32 -12.31 -6.34 1.39
CA ARG A 32 -11.38 -7.08 0.52
C ARG A 32 -11.99 -8.43 0.19
N ASP A 33 -11.67 -9.01 -0.97
CA ASP A 33 -12.17 -10.35 -1.34
C ASP A 33 -11.65 -11.36 -0.28
N PRO A 34 -12.55 -12.07 0.43
CA PRO A 34 -12.16 -13.06 1.44
C PRO A 34 -11.26 -14.16 0.91
N LEU A 35 -11.33 -14.45 -0.39
CA LEU A 35 -10.62 -15.52 -1.07
C LEU A 35 -9.58 -14.97 -2.06
N ARG A 36 -9.08 -13.74 -1.84
CA ARG A 36 -8.03 -13.12 -2.67
C ARG A 36 -6.70 -13.87 -2.69
N GLU A 37 -6.42 -14.64 -1.64
CA GLU A 37 -5.23 -15.50 -1.56
C GLU A 37 -5.36 -16.78 -2.41
N GLU A 38 -6.57 -17.10 -2.86
CA GLU A 38 -6.82 -18.24 -3.74
C GLU A 38 -6.76 -17.81 -5.21
N PRO A 39 -6.36 -18.71 -6.14
CA PRO A 39 -6.54 -18.47 -7.55
C PRO A 39 -8.01 -18.12 -7.87
N PRO A 40 -8.27 -17.17 -8.77
CA PRO A 40 -9.63 -16.82 -9.13
C PRO A 40 -10.37 -18.05 -9.70
N PRO A 41 -11.69 -18.14 -9.50
CA PRO A 41 -12.46 -19.26 -10.04
C PRO A 41 -12.35 -19.30 -11.57
N PRO A 42 -12.43 -20.50 -12.18
CA PRO A 42 -12.26 -20.67 -13.63
C PRO A 42 -13.35 -19.97 -14.47
N GLY A 43 -14.45 -19.53 -13.85
CA GLY A 43 -15.47 -18.71 -14.48
C GLY A 43 -16.43 -18.11 -13.44
N GLY A 44 -17.27 -17.20 -13.91
CA GLY A 44 -18.25 -16.49 -13.08
C GLY A 44 -17.72 -15.20 -12.45
N ASP A 45 -18.67 -14.37 -12.08
CA ASP A 45 -18.46 -13.09 -11.41
C ASP A 45 -17.98 -13.32 -9.95
N HIS A 46 -16.83 -12.76 -9.57
CA HIS A 46 -16.24 -12.88 -8.24
C HIS A 46 -15.67 -11.53 -7.72
N GLY A 47 -15.39 -11.45 -6.42
CA GLY A 47 -14.83 -10.26 -5.76
C GLY A 47 -15.86 -9.45 -4.96
N THR A 48 -15.47 -8.25 -4.51
CA THR A 48 -16.18 -7.34 -3.58
C THR A 48 -17.25 -6.46 -4.23
N ALA A 49 -17.85 -6.88 -5.35
CA ALA A 49 -18.79 -6.05 -6.11
C ALA A 49 -20.22 -6.01 -5.57
N TYR A 50 -21.01 -5.07 -6.10
CA TYR A 50 -22.41 -4.83 -5.75
C TYR A 50 -22.63 -4.50 -4.26
N PRO A 51 -22.06 -3.39 -3.75
CA PRO A 51 -22.29 -2.95 -2.39
C PRO A 51 -23.73 -2.45 -2.20
N TYR A 52 -24.40 -2.93 -1.14
CA TYR A 52 -25.72 -2.50 -0.71
C TYR A 52 -25.62 -1.87 0.68
N PRO A 53 -25.55 -0.53 0.78
CA PRO A 53 -25.48 0.17 2.05
C PRO A 53 -26.86 0.33 2.70
N ALA A 54 -26.91 0.26 4.03
CA ALA A 54 -28.05 0.60 4.87
C ALA A 54 -27.58 1.33 6.13
N VAL A 55 -28.22 2.45 6.46
CA VAL A 55 -27.88 3.24 7.65
C VAL A 55 -28.48 2.57 8.89
N LEU A 56 -27.65 2.35 9.91
CA LEU A 56 -28.03 1.82 11.20
C LEU A 56 -28.53 2.94 12.14
N ALA A 57 -29.26 2.56 13.19
CA ALA A 57 -29.84 3.51 14.14
C ALA A 57 -28.78 4.35 14.91
N ASP A 58 -27.55 3.86 14.98
CA ASP A 58 -26.41 4.51 15.62
C ASP A 58 -25.56 5.36 14.64
N GLY A 59 -25.99 5.52 13.40
CA GLY A 59 -25.31 6.33 12.39
C GLY A 59 -24.26 5.59 11.56
N ARG A 60 -23.90 4.35 11.93
CA ARG A 60 -23.00 3.52 11.11
C ARG A 60 -23.69 3.06 9.82
N VAL A 61 -22.91 2.71 8.81
CA VAL A 61 -23.40 2.20 7.52
C VAL A 61 -23.10 0.71 7.42
N LEU A 62 -24.13 -0.13 7.49
CA LEU A 62 -24.02 -1.55 7.18
C LEU A 62 -23.89 -1.72 5.67
N VAL A 63 -22.85 -2.38 5.21
CA VAL A 63 -22.64 -2.71 3.80
C VAL A 63 -22.59 -4.22 3.65
N THR A 64 -23.48 -4.74 2.82
CA THR A 64 -23.35 -6.10 2.26
C THR A 64 -22.78 -5.97 0.87
N THR A 65 -21.69 -6.65 0.59
CA THR A 65 -21.04 -6.64 -0.72
C THR A 65 -20.50 -8.02 -1.06
N GLY A 66 -20.14 -8.22 -2.31
CA GLY A 66 -19.46 -9.41 -2.77
C GLY A 66 -20.32 -10.30 -3.65
N GLN A 67 -19.64 -11.05 -4.51
CA GLN A 67 -20.23 -11.97 -5.48
C GLN A 67 -19.35 -13.21 -5.61
N GLY A 68 -19.96 -14.34 -5.97
CA GLY A 68 -19.30 -15.64 -6.00
C GLY A 68 -19.36 -16.35 -4.65
N GLU A 69 -19.21 -17.68 -4.71
CA GLU A 69 -19.27 -18.54 -3.53
C GLU A 69 -18.17 -18.17 -2.52
N GLY A 70 -18.56 -18.04 -1.24
CA GLY A 70 -17.65 -17.73 -0.13
C GLY A 70 -17.17 -16.27 -0.04
N ARG A 71 -17.63 -15.37 -0.91
CA ARG A 71 -17.08 -13.99 -1.05
C ARG A 71 -18.00 -12.87 -0.55
N VAL A 72 -19.14 -13.21 0.05
CA VAL A 72 -20.04 -12.21 0.63
C VAL A 72 -19.41 -11.65 1.90
N VAL A 73 -19.23 -10.33 1.94
CA VAL A 73 -18.75 -9.57 3.10
C VAL A 73 -19.91 -8.73 3.64
N VAL A 74 -20.10 -8.78 4.96
CA VAL A 74 -21.04 -7.93 5.68
C VAL A 74 -20.26 -7.17 6.75
N MET A 75 -20.30 -5.85 6.71
CA MET A 75 -19.53 -5.00 7.62
C MET A 75 -20.30 -3.73 7.98
N ALA A 76 -20.04 -3.18 9.16
CA ALA A 76 -20.55 -1.88 9.57
C ALA A 76 -19.41 -0.87 9.55
N ILE A 77 -19.52 0.16 8.72
CA ILE A 77 -18.55 1.26 8.60
C ILE A 77 -19.01 2.39 9.51
N ASP A 78 -18.14 2.85 10.41
CA ASP A 78 -18.31 4.12 11.08
C ASP A 78 -17.85 5.25 10.13
N PRO A 79 -18.70 6.21 9.74
CA PRO A 79 -18.30 7.30 8.86
C PRO A 79 -17.09 8.08 9.39
N GLU A 80 -16.89 8.19 10.71
CA GLU A 80 -15.75 8.87 11.31
C GLU A 80 -14.40 8.27 10.86
N TRP A 81 -14.36 6.96 10.58
CA TRP A 81 -13.17 6.30 10.01
C TRP A 81 -12.73 6.93 8.68
N LEU A 82 -13.67 7.43 7.87
CA LEU A 82 -13.36 8.02 6.57
C LEU A 82 -12.82 9.46 6.69
N TYR A 83 -12.99 10.10 7.86
CA TYR A 83 -12.46 11.44 8.14
C TYR A 83 -11.09 11.43 8.82
N GLU A 84 -10.64 10.28 9.32
CA GLU A 84 -9.31 10.19 9.92
C GLU A 84 -8.23 10.59 8.92
N LYS A 85 -7.26 11.36 9.41
CA LYS A 85 -6.12 11.85 8.63
C LYS A 85 -4.83 11.11 8.94
N ARG A 86 -4.84 10.20 9.91
CA ARG A 86 -3.66 9.49 10.40
C ARG A 86 -3.92 7.99 10.42
N GLN A 87 -2.93 7.21 10.02
CA GLN A 87 -2.92 5.76 10.20
C GLN A 87 -1.51 5.27 10.50
N GLU A 88 -1.38 4.21 11.29
CA GLU A 88 -0.09 3.60 11.61
C GLU A 88 -0.21 2.08 11.75
N THR A 89 0.94 1.41 11.64
CA THR A 89 1.10 -0.02 11.94
C THR A 89 2.52 -0.28 12.45
N ASP A 90 2.62 -1.16 13.44
CA ASP A 90 3.86 -1.70 14.01
C ASP A 90 3.93 -3.24 13.85
N PHE A 91 3.00 -3.79 13.05
CA PHE A 91 2.84 -5.22 12.80
C PHE A 91 2.60 -6.11 14.04
N SER A 92 2.37 -5.53 15.22
CA SER A 92 2.11 -6.27 16.46
C SER A 92 0.83 -7.12 16.35
N GLN A 93 -0.19 -6.58 15.66
CA GLN A 93 -1.47 -7.24 15.38
C GLN A 93 -1.50 -8.02 14.06
N GLY A 94 -0.36 -8.17 13.38
CA GLY A 94 -0.27 -8.85 12.09
C GLY A 94 -0.20 -7.89 10.91
N MET A 95 -0.56 -8.40 9.72
CA MET A 95 -0.56 -7.65 8.46
C MET A 95 -1.96 -7.18 8.07
N GLU A 96 -2.83 -6.92 9.06
CA GLU A 96 -4.17 -6.41 8.76
C GLU A 96 -4.07 -5.07 8.01
N GLY A 97 -4.80 -4.96 6.90
CA GLY A 97 -4.76 -3.80 6.00
C GLY A 97 -3.72 -3.89 4.89
N TRP A 98 -2.77 -4.83 4.96
CA TRP A 98 -1.80 -5.07 3.88
C TRP A 98 -2.30 -6.12 2.90
N GLU A 99 -1.90 -5.97 1.64
CA GLU A 99 -2.21 -6.86 0.54
C GLU A 99 -0.93 -7.36 -0.13
N SER A 100 -0.82 -8.69 -0.26
CA SER A 100 0.30 -9.35 -0.93
C SER A 100 -0.12 -10.57 -1.74
N PHE A 101 -1.42 -10.75 -1.99
CA PHE A 101 -1.90 -11.90 -2.74
C PHE A 101 -1.26 -11.99 -4.13
N GLY A 102 -1.01 -13.22 -4.58
CA GLY A 102 -0.30 -13.50 -5.83
C GLY A 102 1.20 -13.16 -5.81
N CYS A 103 1.73 -12.66 -4.69
CA CYS A 103 3.15 -12.48 -4.42
C CYS A 103 3.66 -13.55 -3.47
N HIS A 104 4.95 -13.86 -3.53
CA HIS A 104 5.65 -14.73 -2.59
C HIS A 104 6.76 -13.96 -1.87
N GLY A 105 7.09 -14.34 -0.64
CA GLY A 105 8.16 -13.71 0.14
C GLY A 105 7.77 -12.40 0.81
N VAL A 106 6.48 -12.22 1.07
CA VAL A 106 5.93 -11.15 1.91
C VAL A 106 5.40 -11.78 3.19
N GLU A 107 6.05 -11.55 4.32
CA GLU A 107 5.72 -12.22 5.57
C GLU A 107 6.16 -11.41 6.80
N LEU A 108 5.64 -11.77 7.98
CA LEU A 108 6.15 -11.23 9.23
C LEU A 108 7.29 -12.09 9.76
N LYS A 109 8.45 -11.46 10.00
CA LYS A 109 9.61 -12.06 10.67
C LYS A 109 9.73 -11.53 12.10
N ALA A 110 10.43 -12.29 12.96
CA ALA A 110 10.81 -11.78 14.27
C ALA A 110 11.89 -10.70 14.11
N GLY A 111 11.65 -9.51 14.67
CA GLY A 111 12.62 -8.43 14.80
C GLY A 111 13.15 -8.32 16.23
N ALA A 112 14.01 -7.33 16.47
CA ALA A 112 14.58 -7.08 17.81
C ALA A 112 13.51 -6.65 18.83
N ASP A 113 12.57 -5.81 18.40
CA ASP A 113 11.57 -5.17 19.27
C ASP A 113 10.13 -5.68 19.02
N GLY A 114 9.95 -6.67 18.14
CA GLY A 114 8.61 -7.12 17.75
C GLY A 114 8.58 -7.96 16.48
N LYS A 115 7.55 -7.77 15.66
CA LYS A 115 7.46 -8.35 14.33
C LYS A 115 7.78 -7.28 13.30
N VAL A 116 8.46 -7.67 12.23
CA VAL A 116 8.77 -6.79 11.10
C VAL A 116 8.17 -7.39 9.83
N LEU A 117 7.68 -6.56 8.94
CA LEU A 117 7.30 -6.96 7.59
C LEU A 117 8.57 -7.18 6.77
N SER A 118 8.71 -8.36 6.18
CA SER A 118 9.75 -8.69 5.21
C SER A 118 9.16 -8.71 3.81
N VAL A 119 9.80 -8.03 2.86
CA VAL A 119 9.51 -8.11 1.42
C VAL A 119 10.79 -8.57 0.73
N MET A 120 10.82 -9.84 0.31
CA MET A 120 12.00 -10.49 -0.25
C MET A 120 11.61 -11.38 -1.42
N LYS A 121 12.32 -11.29 -2.53
CA LYS A 121 12.08 -12.13 -3.71
C LYS A 121 12.59 -13.56 -3.43
N VAL A 122 11.65 -14.47 -3.17
CA VAL A 122 11.93 -15.90 -2.83
C VAL A 122 11.53 -16.89 -3.93
N ASP A 123 10.90 -16.39 -5.00
CA ASP A 123 10.37 -17.17 -6.11
C ASP A 123 10.61 -16.40 -7.40
N GLU A 124 11.27 -17.01 -8.39
CA GLU A 124 11.57 -16.38 -9.67
C GLU A 124 10.30 -15.99 -10.44
N GLU A 125 9.23 -16.80 -10.35
CA GLU A 125 8.00 -16.61 -11.12
C GLU A 125 7.01 -15.63 -10.47
N ARG A 126 7.18 -15.32 -9.18
CA ARG A 126 6.25 -14.47 -8.41
C ARG A 126 6.94 -13.25 -7.83
N PRO A 127 6.39 -12.03 -7.97
CA PRO A 127 6.97 -10.85 -7.34
C PRO A 127 6.87 -10.94 -5.81
N ALA A 128 7.65 -10.10 -5.12
CA ALA A 128 7.50 -9.82 -3.69
C ALA A 128 7.03 -8.37 -3.54
N THR A 129 5.76 -8.18 -3.20
CA THR A 129 5.15 -6.85 -3.12
C THR A 129 4.08 -6.79 -2.05
N ALA A 130 4.16 -5.77 -1.21
CA ALA A 130 3.18 -5.46 -0.18
C ALA A 130 2.53 -4.11 -0.49
N VAL A 131 1.21 -4.04 -0.40
CA VAL A 131 0.41 -2.84 -0.71
C VAL A 131 -0.42 -2.48 0.51
N TRP A 132 -0.49 -1.20 0.84
CA TRP A 132 -1.23 -0.70 2.00
C TRP A 132 -2.02 0.56 1.63
N ASN A 133 -3.32 0.54 1.90
CA ASN A 133 -4.17 1.71 1.78
C ASN A 133 -4.13 2.55 3.06
N PHE A 134 -4.18 3.87 2.89
CA PHE A 134 -4.27 4.84 3.97
C PHE A 134 -5.18 6.01 3.58
N PRO A 135 -5.55 6.93 4.50
CA PRO A 135 -6.39 8.08 4.17
C PRO A 135 -5.86 8.89 2.99
N SER A 136 -6.72 9.22 2.02
CA SER A 136 -6.30 10.01 0.86
C SER A 136 -6.03 11.47 1.23
N GLY A 137 -4.92 12.03 0.72
CA GLY A 137 -4.67 13.46 0.84
C GLY A 137 -3.72 14.03 -0.21
N SER A 138 -3.97 15.29 -0.57
CA SER A 138 -3.20 16.01 -1.60
C SER A 138 -1.79 16.39 -1.15
N SER A 139 -1.58 16.46 0.16
CA SER A 139 -0.27 16.56 0.81
C SER A 139 -0.23 15.70 2.06
N GLY A 140 0.98 15.35 2.51
CA GLY A 140 1.13 14.55 3.72
C GLY A 140 2.56 14.12 3.99
N ARG A 141 2.72 13.37 5.07
CA ARG A 141 3.96 12.76 5.52
C ARG A 141 3.72 11.28 5.75
N LEU A 142 4.52 10.45 5.10
CA LEU A 142 4.65 9.02 5.41
C LEU A 142 6.03 8.80 6.00
N ALA A 143 6.10 8.20 7.18
CA ALA A 143 7.33 7.82 7.84
C ALA A 143 7.37 6.30 8.03
N MET A 144 8.51 5.69 7.76
CA MET A 144 8.73 4.27 8.01
C MET A 144 10.12 4.04 8.56
N ARG A 145 10.23 3.09 9.50
CA ARG A 145 11.52 2.56 9.94
C ARG A 145 11.81 1.31 9.14
N LEU A 146 12.87 1.33 8.35
CA LEU A 146 13.20 0.28 7.40
C LEU A 146 14.66 -0.16 7.50
N CYS A 147 14.94 -1.38 7.06
CA CYS A 147 16.28 -1.91 6.87
C CYS A 147 16.33 -2.61 5.51
N LEU A 148 17.25 -2.18 4.65
CA LEU A 148 17.58 -2.92 3.42
C LEU A 148 18.66 -3.94 3.78
N GLU A 149 18.33 -5.24 3.81
CA GLU A 149 19.28 -6.26 4.26
C GLU A 149 20.46 -6.42 3.29
N GLU A 150 21.61 -6.82 3.82
CA GLU A 150 22.70 -7.31 2.97
C GLU A 150 22.22 -8.49 2.12
N GLY A 151 22.56 -8.48 0.83
CA GLY A 151 22.12 -9.50 -0.11
C GLY A 151 20.73 -9.28 -0.71
N SER A 152 20.11 -8.11 -0.48
CA SER A 152 19.02 -7.62 -1.32
C SER A 152 19.57 -6.98 -2.61
N ASP A 153 18.84 -7.13 -3.71
CA ASP A 153 19.14 -6.42 -4.96
C ASP A 153 18.58 -4.99 -4.99
N GLY A 154 17.92 -4.57 -3.90
CA GLY A 154 17.28 -3.26 -3.76
C GLY A 154 15.76 -3.36 -3.60
N ALA A 155 15.12 -2.21 -3.49
CA ALA A 155 13.68 -2.13 -3.32
C ALA A 155 13.09 -0.83 -3.88
N SER A 156 11.81 -0.89 -4.23
CA SER A 156 11.01 0.24 -4.67
C SER A 156 9.96 0.60 -3.62
N VAL A 157 9.86 1.90 -3.33
CA VAL A 157 8.79 2.49 -2.51
C VAL A 157 7.97 3.40 -3.41
N LEU A 158 6.72 3.02 -3.66
CA LEU A 158 5.81 3.76 -4.54
C LEU A 158 4.64 4.33 -3.74
N LEU A 159 4.25 5.55 -4.10
CA LEU A 159 3.03 6.20 -3.65
C LEU A 159 2.04 6.32 -4.81
N SER A 160 0.78 5.92 -4.61
CA SER A 160 -0.27 5.99 -5.63
C SER A 160 -1.61 6.47 -5.06
N ASP A 161 -2.57 6.74 -5.96
CA ASP A 161 -3.93 7.23 -5.69
C ASP A 161 -5.02 6.18 -5.96
N HIS A 162 -4.62 4.95 -6.24
CA HIS A 162 -5.54 3.86 -6.54
C HIS A 162 -4.93 2.51 -6.15
N PHE A 163 -5.83 1.54 -6.00
CA PHE A 163 -5.46 0.15 -5.84
C PHE A 163 -5.01 -0.44 -7.19
N SER A 164 -3.84 -1.07 -7.18
CA SER A 164 -3.43 -2.05 -8.18
C SER A 164 -3.11 -3.35 -7.46
N VAL A 165 -3.33 -4.48 -8.12
CA VAL A 165 -2.99 -5.78 -7.53
C VAL A 165 -1.49 -5.84 -7.19
N PRO A 166 -1.05 -6.53 -6.12
CA PRO A 166 0.36 -6.58 -5.72
C PRO A 166 1.31 -7.05 -6.83
N PHE A 167 0.85 -7.97 -7.68
CA PHE A 167 1.63 -8.53 -8.79
C PHE A 167 1.53 -7.76 -10.12
N ASP A 168 0.93 -6.57 -10.15
CA ASP A 168 0.79 -5.77 -11.37
C ASP A 168 2.16 -5.29 -11.88
N PRO A 169 2.60 -5.68 -13.09
CA PRO A 169 3.86 -5.19 -13.65
C PRO A 169 3.81 -3.73 -14.10
N GLU A 170 2.62 -3.14 -14.24
CA GLU A 170 2.45 -1.75 -14.68
C GLU A 170 2.33 -0.75 -13.51
N ASP A 171 2.37 -1.22 -12.25
CA ASP A 171 2.25 -0.41 -11.04
C ASP A 171 3.14 0.85 -11.06
N ALA A 172 4.41 0.70 -11.41
CA ALA A 172 5.39 1.77 -11.47
C ALA A 172 5.10 2.82 -12.55
N LEU A 173 4.34 2.48 -13.61
CA LEU A 173 3.92 3.44 -14.64
C LEU A 173 2.83 4.37 -14.11
N TYR A 174 1.98 3.87 -13.21
CA TYR A 174 0.83 4.61 -12.69
C TYR A 174 1.08 5.25 -11.32
N ALA A 175 2.22 4.98 -10.68
CA ALA A 175 2.64 5.63 -9.44
C ALA A 175 2.75 7.16 -9.56
N LEU A 176 2.47 7.87 -8.47
CA LEU A 176 2.60 9.32 -8.35
C LEU A 176 4.01 9.74 -7.97
N PHE A 177 4.61 9.02 -7.02
CA PHE A 177 5.99 9.18 -6.60
C PHE A 177 6.66 7.80 -6.52
N ARG A 178 7.93 7.76 -6.92
CA ARG A 178 8.72 6.53 -7.03
C ARG A 178 10.10 6.76 -6.44
N LEU A 179 10.36 6.14 -5.30
CA LEU A 179 11.69 6.02 -4.73
C LEU A 179 12.24 4.64 -5.06
N GLU A 180 13.39 4.60 -5.73
CA GLU A 180 14.12 3.37 -6.00
C GLU A 180 15.41 3.36 -5.18
N MET A 181 15.67 2.22 -4.54
CA MET A 181 16.89 1.93 -3.80
C MET A 181 17.59 0.76 -4.49
N GLY A 182 18.84 0.93 -4.90
CA GLY A 182 19.65 -0.18 -5.40
C GLY A 182 20.23 -1.03 -4.28
N ALA A 183 20.88 -2.15 -4.63
CA ALA A 183 21.50 -3.09 -3.69
C ALA A 183 22.49 -2.42 -2.71
N GLY A 184 23.19 -1.36 -3.15
CA GLY A 184 24.11 -0.59 -2.30
C GLY A 184 23.42 0.48 -1.45
N GLY A 185 22.09 0.51 -1.43
CA GLY A 185 21.25 1.51 -0.76
C GLY A 185 21.18 2.86 -1.47
N GLU A 186 21.82 3.05 -2.62
CA GLU A 186 21.71 4.29 -3.41
C GLU A 186 20.27 4.60 -3.81
N MET A 187 19.86 5.84 -3.60
CA MET A 187 18.50 6.30 -3.89
C MET A 187 18.45 7.18 -5.15
N VAL A 188 17.41 6.98 -5.96
CA VAL A 188 17.09 7.92 -7.05
C VAL A 188 16.75 9.29 -6.47
N GLY A 189 17.45 10.33 -6.94
CA GLY A 189 17.30 11.70 -6.45
C GLY A 189 18.39 12.14 -5.45
N GLY A 190 19.29 11.23 -5.05
CA GLY A 190 20.42 11.51 -4.16
C GLY A 190 20.32 10.76 -2.82
N GLY A 191 21.45 10.64 -2.14
CA GLY A 191 21.56 9.92 -0.87
C GLY A 191 21.74 8.41 -0.99
N ARG A 192 21.98 7.77 0.15
CA ARG A 192 22.20 6.33 0.26
C ARG A 192 21.80 5.86 1.66
N LEU A 193 21.15 4.71 1.75
CA LEU A 193 21.01 3.94 2.98
C LEU A 193 22.22 3.02 3.16
N ASN A 194 22.58 2.70 4.40
CA ASN A 194 23.57 1.66 4.66
C ASN A 194 22.86 0.31 4.75
N PRO A 195 23.12 -0.65 3.83
CA PRO A 195 22.53 -1.97 3.95
C PRO A 195 22.87 -2.63 5.29
N GLY A 196 21.91 -3.34 5.86
CA GLY A 196 22.00 -3.96 7.19
C GLY A 196 21.75 -3.03 8.37
N GLU A 197 21.60 -1.72 8.15
CA GLU A 197 21.26 -0.74 9.18
C GLU A 197 19.78 -0.33 9.11
N TRP A 198 19.19 -0.05 10.28
CA TRP A 198 17.85 0.52 10.38
C TRP A 198 17.91 2.04 10.20
N HIS A 199 17.06 2.56 9.32
CA HIS A 199 16.93 3.98 9.02
C HIS A 199 15.48 4.44 9.17
N GLU A 200 15.29 5.71 9.53
CA GLU A 200 14.00 6.40 9.46
C GLU A 200 13.87 7.09 8.10
N LEU A 201 13.02 6.57 7.23
CA LEU A 201 12.67 7.16 5.94
C LEU A 201 11.38 7.96 6.07
N GLU A 202 11.39 9.22 5.63
CA GLU A 202 10.18 10.00 5.44
C GLU A 202 9.99 10.45 3.99
N LEU A 203 8.77 10.30 3.50
CA LEU A 203 8.28 10.84 2.24
C LEU A 203 7.27 11.94 2.55
N ARG A 204 7.61 13.19 2.19
CA ARG A 204 6.75 14.35 2.41
C ARG A 204 6.27 14.91 1.08
N TRP A 205 5.03 14.60 0.70
CA TRP A 205 4.49 14.98 -0.61
C TRP A 205 3.59 16.20 -0.54
N ASP A 206 3.50 16.88 -1.68
CA ASP A 206 2.55 17.94 -1.96
C ASP A 206 2.24 17.91 -3.46
N CYS A 207 1.04 17.45 -3.82
CA CYS A 207 0.58 17.34 -5.20
C CYS A 207 0.44 18.72 -5.87
N GLY A 208 0.14 19.77 -5.10
CA GLY A 208 0.06 21.14 -5.60
C GLY A 208 1.43 21.73 -5.96
N ARG A 209 2.45 21.47 -5.13
CA ARG A 209 3.85 21.78 -5.44
C ARG A 209 4.49 20.80 -6.42
N ARG A 210 3.84 19.65 -6.64
CA ARG A 210 4.29 18.57 -7.52
C ARG A 210 5.63 17.96 -7.09
N ASP A 211 5.87 17.89 -5.78
CA ASP A 211 7.10 17.37 -5.20
C ASP A 211 6.86 16.40 -4.04
N CYS A 212 7.80 15.49 -3.84
CA CYS A 212 7.90 14.67 -2.64
C CYS A 212 9.34 14.67 -2.12
N ARG A 213 9.55 15.23 -0.93
CA ARG A 213 10.87 15.29 -0.30
C ARG A 213 11.18 13.97 0.38
N VAL A 214 12.38 13.47 0.14
CA VAL A 214 12.91 12.25 0.74
C VAL A 214 13.84 12.65 1.87
N VAL A 215 13.52 12.25 3.10
CA VAL A 215 14.31 12.52 4.31
C VAL A 215 14.72 11.19 4.91
N VAL A 216 16.01 11.04 5.22
CA VAL A 216 16.55 9.85 5.89
C VAL A 216 17.26 10.31 7.15
N ASP A 217 16.89 9.72 8.30
CA ASP A 217 17.46 10.03 9.62
C ASP A 217 17.47 11.54 9.95
N GLY A 218 16.45 12.26 9.47
CA GLY A 218 16.29 13.69 9.66
C GLY A 218 17.00 14.58 8.62
N GLU A 219 17.78 14.00 7.71
CA GLU A 219 18.47 14.73 6.64
C GLU A 219 17.76 14.56 5.29
N GLN A 220 17.54 15.67 4.57
CA GLN A 220 16.90 15.61 3.25
C GLN A 220 17.89 15.10 2.20
N MET A 221 17.61 13.92 1.65
CA MET A 221 18.45 13.24 0.65
C MET A 221 18.16 13.70 -0.78
N GLY A 222 16.91 14.06 -1.06
CA GLY A 222 16.49 14.41 -2.41
C GLY A 222 15.03 14.83 -2.52
N THR A 223 14.56 14.98 -3.75
CA THR A 223 13.17 15.31 -4.06
C THR A 223 12.72 14.57 -5.32
N LEU A 224 11.58 13.92 -5.23
CA LEU A 224 10.94 13.18 -6.31
C LEU A 224 9.89 14.07 -6.98
N PRO A 225 9.81 14.09 -8.33
CA PRO A 225 8.76 14.81 -9.03
C PRO A 225 7.42 14.06 -8.95
N LEU A 226 6.32 14.79 -8.95
CA LEU A 226 5.00 14.21 -9.20
C LEU A 226 4.91 13.76 -10.67
N LEU A 227 4.79 12.45 -10.87
CA LEU A 227 4.81 11.83 -12.20
C LEU A 227 3.50 12.01 -12.97
N ARG A 228 2.37 12.09 -12.26
CA ARG A 228 1.01 12.18 -12.83
C ARG A 228 0.12 13.05 -11.95
N GLU A 229 -0.86 13.71 -12.55
CA GLU A 229 -1.83 14.50 -11.78
C GLU A 229 -2.77 13.60 -10.98
N SER A 230 -3.09 14.01 -9.76
CA SER A 230 -4.00 13.32 -8.86
C SER A 230 -4.57 14.29 -7.82
N GLU A 231 -5.71 13.94 -7.25
CA GLU A 231 -6.33 14.67 -6.15
C GLU A 231 -5.76 14.29 -4.78
N GLY A 232 -5.08 13.13 -4.67
CA GLY A 232 -4.49 12.71 -3.40
C GLY A 232 -3.77 11.38 -3.47
N VAL A 233 -2.79 11.20 -2.60
CA VAL A 233 -2.09 9.92 -2.40
C VAL A 233 -2.84 9.12 -1.33
N CYS A 234 -3.09 7.83 -1.57
CA CYS A 234 -3.79 6.95 -0.63
C CYS A 234 -3.25 5.51 -0.58
N TYR A 235 -2.13 5.23 -1.24
CA TYR A 235 -1.50 3.92 -1.26
C TYR A 235 0.01 3.98 -1.11
N LEU A 236 0.54 3.08 -0.29
CA LEU A 236 1.95 2.72 -0.21
C LEU A 236 2.14 1.35 -0.86
N ARG A 237 3.17 1.23 -1.71
CA ARG A 237 3.65 -0.05 -2.22
C ARG A 237 5.12 -0.22 -1.91
N LEU A 238 5.45 -1.40 -1.38
CA LEU A 238 6.80 -1.86 -1.10
C LEU A 238 7.09 -3.07 -1.97
N LYS A 239 8.17 -3.04 -2.74
CA LYS A 239 8.48 -4.06 -3.75
C LYS A 239 9.96 -4.38 -3.75
N SER A 240 10.31 -5.67 -3.79
CA SER A 240 11.69 -6.06 -4.09
C SER A 240 12.04 -5.67 -5.52
N ALA A 241 13.24 -5.11 -5.73
CA ALA A 241 13.74 -4.77 -7.05
C ALA A 241 14.35 -5.99 -7.78
N SER A 242 14.48 -7.14 -7.10
CA SER A 242 15.15 -8.31 -7.65
C SER A 242 14.33 -9.00 -8.76
N GLU A 243 15.02 -9.37 -9.84
CA GLU A 243 14.48 -10.25 -10.89
C GLU A 243 14.65 -11.75 -10.54
N GLY A 244 15.54 -12.08 -9.60
CA GLY A 244 15.87 -13.45 -9.19
C GLY A 244 15.66 -13.68 -7.69
N VAL A 245 15.91 -14.89 -7.19
CA VAL A 245 15.85 -15.13 -5.75
C VAL A 245 17.02 -14.42 -5.06
N GLU A 246 16.71 -13.66 -4.00
CA GLU A 246 17.68 -12.90 -3.20
C GLU A 246 17.84 -13.50 -1.80
N SER A 247 18.93 -13.17 -1.09
CA SER A 247 19.23 -13.70 0.24
C SER A 247 18.92 -12.74 1.39
N GLY A 248 18.58 -11.49 1.07
CA GLY A 248 18.09 -10.47 1.99
C GLY A 248 17.00 -9.63 1.33
N GLY A 249 16.08 -9.06 2.10
CA GLY A 249 14.99 -8.24 1.56
C GLY A 249 14.91 -6.84 2.16
N LEU A 250 13.77 -6.21 1.94
CA LEU A 250 13.38 -4.99 2.64
C LEU A 250 12.60 -5.37 3.91
N LEU A 251 13.10 -4.95 5.07
CA LEU A 251 12.42 -5.08 6.34
C LEU A 251 11.78 -3.76 6.75
N ILE A 252 10.56 -3.80 7.27
CA ILE A 252 9.84 -2.65 7.82
C ILE A 252 9.38 -2.96 9.23
N ASP A 253 9.75 -2.10 10.17
CA ASP A 253 9.38 -2.22 11.58
C ASP A 253 8.06 -1.48 11.87
N ARG A 254 7.92 -0.27 11.33
CA ARG A 254 6.71 0.54 11.47
C ARG A 254 6.48 1.40 10.25
N VAL A 255 5.21 1.72 10.00
CA VAL A 255 4.77 2.71 9.03
C VAL A 255 3.74 3.62 9.69
N GLU A 256 3.88 4.91 9.48
CA GLU A 256 2.96 5.93 9.94
C GLU A 256 2.71 6.89 8.79
N VAL A 257 1.46 7.34 8.64
CA VAL A 257 1.09 8.34 7.66
C VAL A 257 0.14 9.35 8.27
N GLU A 258 0.31 10.61 7.90
CA GLU A 258 -0.56 11.73 8.22
C GLU A 258 -0.77 12.57 6.96
N VAL A 259 -2.03 12.87 6.63
CA VAL A 259 -2.42 13.61 5.42
C VAL A 259 -3.13 14.92 5.75
N GLU A 260 -3.07 15.87 4.83
CA GLU A 260 -3.72 17.19 4.94
C GLU A 260 -4.87 17.38 3.94
#